data_AF-A0A0G0N6S4-F1
#
_entry.id   AF-A0A0G0N6S4-F1
#
_cell.length_a   1.000
_cell.length_b   1.000
_cell.length_c   1.000
_cell.angle_alpha   90.00
_cell.angle_beta   90.00
_cell.angle_gamma   90.00
#
_symmetry.space_group_name_H-M   'P 1'
#
loop_
_entity.id
_entity.type
_entity.pdbx_description
1 polymer ?
#
loop_
_entity_poly.entity_id
_entity_poly.type
_entity_poly.pdbx_seq_one_letter_code
_entity_poly.pdbx_strand_id
1 'polypeptide(L)'
;MFPIFGRVTAPPSGYFLATGGGIVAFISVIVKLLIVIAGLYMLFNIIFAGYQFISAGGDQKSVEAAWGKIWQSLVGLLIVAGSVMLAALFGWILFGDTSAILSPKIYTP
;
A
#
# COMPACT_ATOMS: atom_id res chain seq x y z
N MET A 1 19.26 -22.85 -40.60
CA MET A 1 20.32 -22.54 -39.62
C MET A 1 19.66 -22.35 -38.27
N PHE A 2 20.03 -23.16 -37.28
CA PHE A 2 19.52 -23.06 -35.91
C PHE A 2 20.28 -21.97 -35.14
N PRO A 3 19.64 -21.09 -34.36
CA PRO A 3 20.36 -20.15 -33.50
C PRO A 3 21.07 -20.93 -32.38
N ILE A 4 22.41 -20.86 -32.37
CA ILE A 4 23.29 -21.61 -31.44
C ILE A 4 23.44 -20.89 -30.08
N PHE A 5 22.71 -19.80 -29.86
CA PHE A 5 22.69 -19.06 -28.61
C PHE A 5 21.28 -19.02 -28.02
N GLY A 6 21.15 -19.52 -26.78
CA GLY A 6 19.94 -19.37 -25.97
C GLY A 6 19.72 -17.91 -25.62
N ARG A 7 18.47 -17.45 -25.69
CA ARG A 7 18.10 -16.10 -25.24
C ARG A 7 18.33 -16.04 -23.73
N VAL A 8 19.30 -15.24 -23.29
CA VAL A 8 19.43 -14.89 -21.87
C VAL A 8 18.25 -13.99 -21.54
N THR A 9 17.18 -14.59 -21.03
CA THR A 9 16.07 -13.85 -20.45
C THR A 9 16.63 -13.16 -19.21
N ALA A 10 16.66 -11.83 -19.23
CA ALA A 10 17.02 -11.06 -18.04
C ALA A 10 16.14 -11.55 -16.87
N PRO A 11 16.72 -11.76 -15.67
CA PRO A 11 15.96 -12.20 -14.52
C PRO A 11 14.76 -11.25 -14.32
N PRO A 12 13.57 -11.78 -13.98
CA PRO A 12 12.43 -10.94 -13.64
C PRO A 12 12.92 -9.90 -12.64
N SER A 13 12.71 -8.62 -12.95
CA SER A 13 13.25 -7.49 -12.19
C SER A 13 12.58 -7.41 -10.81
N GLY A 14 12.90 -8.37 -9.96
CA GLY A 14 12.60 -8.39 -8.55
C GLY A 14 13.67 -7.54 -7.88
N TYR A 15 13.33 -6.28 -7.66
CA TYR A 15 14.03 -5.37 -6.73
C TYR A 15 15.40 -4.83 -7.16
N PHE A 16 15.90 -5.13 -8.37
CA PHE A 16 17.02 -4.37 -8.91
C PHE A 16 16.51 -2.98 -9.29
N LEU A 17 16.81 -2.02 -8.40
CA LEU A 17 16.88 -0.57 -8.64
C LEU A 17 16.26 -0.21 -9.98
N ALA A 18 14.94 0.04 -9.95
CA ALA A 18 14.16 0.50 -11.09
C ALA A 18 15.02 1.46 -11.92
N THR A 19 15.04 1.24 -13.22
CA THR A 19 15.81 1.90 -14.28
C THR A 19 15.59 3.42 -14.34
N GLY A 20 15.71 4.10 -13.21
CA GLY A 20 15.16 5.41 -12.91
C GLY A 20 15.44 5.80 -11.47
N GLY A 21 16.70 6.12 -11.17
CA GLY A 21 17.15 6.81 -9.97
C GLY A 21 16.90 6.06 -8.66
N GLY A 22 17.97 5.72 -7.93
CA GLY A 22 17.87 5.04 -6.63
C GLY A 22 16.93 5.71 -5.61
N ILE A 23 16.71 7.02 -5.73
CA ILE A 23 15.78 7.80 -4.90
C ILE A 23 14.32 7.38 -5.13
N VAL A 24 13.92 7.14 -6.38
CA VAL A 24 12.54 6.79 -6.71
C VAL A 24 12.23 5.37 -6.23
N ALA A 25 13.17 4.44 -6.39
CA ALA A 25 13.07 3.10 -5.84
C ALA A 25 13.00 3.11 -4.30
N PHE A 26 13.81 3.95 -3.64
CA PHE A 26 13.79 4.11 -2.19
C PHE A 26 12.44 4.64 -1.67
N ILE A 27 11.89 5.69 -2.30
CA ILE A 27 10.57 6.23 -1.94
C ILE A 27 9.48 5.17 -2.14
N SER A 28 9.55 4.40 -3.23
CA SER A 28 8.59 3.33 -3.50
C SER A 28 8.57 2.25 -2.40
N VAL A 29 9.74 1.89 -1.86
CA VAL A 29 9.84 0.95 -0.74
C VAL A 29 9.24 1.54 0.53
N ILE A 30 9.51 2.82 0.84
CA ILE A 30 8.93 3.49 2.00
C ILE A 30 7.40 3.52 1.91
N VAL A 31 6.84 3.91 0.76
CA VAL A 31 5.39 3.97 0.57
C VAL A 31 4.76 2.58 0.76
N LYS A 32 5.35 1.53 0.17
CA LYS A 32 4.89 0.15 0.37
C LYS A 32 4.94 -0.27 1.84
N LEU A 33 6.01 0.08 2.54
CA LEU A 33 6.17 -0.21 3.97
C LEU A 33 5.10 0.50 4.80
N LEU A 34 4.84 1.79 4.54
CA LEU A 34 3.82 2.57 5.25
C LEU A 34 2.41 1.99 5.08
N ILE A 35 2.06 1.54 3.87
CA ILE A 35 0.76 0.91 3.59
C ILE A 35 0.61 -0.39 4.39
N VAL A 36 1.66 -1.22 4.44
CA VAL A 36 1.66 -2.47 5.22
C VAL A 36 1.50 -2.17 6.71
N ILE A 37 2.25 -1.20 7.24
CA ILE A 37 2.16 -0.78 8.65
C ILE A 37 0.75 -0.27 8.97
N ALA A 38 0.14 0.53 8.08
CA ALA A 38 -1.22 1.04 8.28
C ALA A 38 -2.25 -0.10 8.35
N GLY A 39 -2.14 -1.10 7.48
CA GLY A 39 -3.01 -2.28 7.50
C GLY A 39 -2.87 -3.10 8.79
N LEU A 40 -1.63 -3.36 9.22
CA LEU A 40 -1.34 -4.01 10.50
C LEU A 40 -1.91 -3.23 11.69
N TYR A 41 -1.69 -1.92 11.71
CA TYR A 41 -2.17 -1.05 12.77
C TYR A 41 -3.70 -1.06 12.87
N MET A 42 -4.40 -1.00 11.72
CA MET A 42 -5.86 -1.14 11.68
C MET A 42 -6.32 -2.47 12.28
N LEU A 43 -5.67 -3.58 11.90
CA LEU A 43 -6.02 -4.91 12.38
C LEU A 43 -5.92 -4.98 13.92
N PHE A 44 -4.82 -4.49 14.50
CA PHE A 44 -4.68 -4.44 15.95
C PHE A 44 -5.75 -3.57 16.62
N ASN A 45 -6.04 -2.39 16.09
CA ASN A 45 -7.07 -1.53 16.66
C ASN A 45 -8.46 -2.15 16.62
N ILE A 46 -8.84 -2.81 15.52
CA ILE A 46 -10.13 -3.50 15.41
C ILE A 46 -10.22 -4.65 16.44
N ILE A 47 -9.14 -5.42 16.60
CA ILE A 47 -9.10 -6.50 17.60
C ILE A 47 -9.29 -5.95 19.01
N PHE A 48 -8.55 -4.89 19.39
CA PHE A 48 -8.69 -4.27 20.70
C PHE A 48 -10.07 -3.65 20.91
N ALA A 49 -10.63 -3.02 19.90
CA ALA A 49 -11.98 -2.46 19.97
C ALA A 49 -13.05 -3.55 20.10
N GLY A 50 -12.87 -4.69 19.43
CA GLY A 50 -13.74 -5.86 19.58
C GLY A 50 -13.71 -6.44 20.99
N TYR A 51 -12.53 -6.59 21.59
CA TYR A 51 -12.43 -6.99 23.00
C TYR A 51 -13.09 -5.99 23.94
N GLN A 52 -12.87 -4.70 23.71
CA GLN A 52 -13.51 -3.65 24.51
C GLN A 52 -15.04 -3.69 24.38
N PHE A 53 -15.56 -3.91 23.17
CA PHE A 53 -16.99 -4.03 22.88
C PHE A 53 -17.62 -5.22 23.62
N ILE A 54 -16.96 -6.39 23.60
CA ILE A 54 -17.43 -7.59 24.31
C ILE A 54 -17.37 -7.37 25.83
N SER A 55 -16.30 -6.74 26.34
CA SER A 55 -16.13 -6.49 27.78
C SER A 55 -17.06 -5.41 28.34
N ALA A 56 -17.66 -4.57 27.48
CA ALA A 56 -18.50 -3.46 27.91
C ALA A 56 -19.79 -3.91 28.62
N GLY A 57 -20.25 -5.15 28.40
CA GLY A 57 -21.22 -5.84 29.26
C GLY A 57 -22.57 -5.13 29.51
N GLY A 58 -22.92 -4.10 28.73
CA GLY A 58 -24.14 -3.29 28.90
C GLY A 58 -23.90 -1.82 29.28
N ASP A 59 -22.66 -1.40 29.57
CA ASP A 59 -22.33 0.02 29.74
C ASP A 59 -22.29 0.73 28.37
N GLN A 60 -23.32 1.53 28.09
CA GLN A 60 -23.47 2.28 26.85
C GLN A 60 -22.24 3.14 26.52
N LYS A 61 -21.60 3.73 27.54
CA LYS A 61 -20.44 4.60 27.31
C LYS A 61 -19.24 3.81 26.80
N SER A 62 -19.03 2.61 27.33
CA SER A 62 -17.95 1.72 26.92
C SER A 62 -18.18 1.14 25.52
N VAL A 63 -19.44 0.86 25.18
CA VAL A 63 -19.86 0.43 23.83
C VAL A 63 -19.63 1.55 22.80
N GLU A 64 -20.05 2.77 23.09
CA GLU A 64 -19.82 3.94 22.21
C GLU A 64 -18.34 4.21 22.00
N ALA A 65 -17.52 4.09 23.04
CA ALA A 65 -16.07 4.25 22.93
C ALA A 65 -15.44 3.16 22.03
N ALA A 66 -15.87 1.91 22.16
CA ALA A 66 -15.42 0.83 21.31
C ALA A 66 -15.85 1.04 19.84
N TRP A 67 -17.08 1.47 19.61
CA TRP A 67 -17.59 1.82 18.29
C TRP A 67 -16.79 2.96 17.65
N GLY A 68 -16.48 4.00 18.42
CA GLY A 68 -15.63 5.10 17.99
C GLY A 68 -14.26 4.63 17.51
N LYS A 69 -13.62 3.69 18.21
CA LYS A 69 -12.33 3.11 17.80
C LYS A 69 -12.42 2.31 16.50
N ILE A 70 -13.49 1.53 16.32
CA ILE A 70 -13.72 0.79 15.07
C ILE A 70 -13.87 1.78 13.91
N TRP A 71 -14.70 2.80 14.08
CA TRP A 71 -14.95 3.80 13.05
C TRP A 71 -13.68 4.57 12.68
N GLN A 72 -12.91 5.04 13.67
CA GLN A 72 -11.64 5.73 13.43
C GLN A 72 -10.65 4.85 12.68
N SER A 73 -10.60 3.55 12.98
CA SER A 73 -9.72 2.60 12.29
C SER A 73 -10.14 2.40 10.84
N LEU A 74 -11.44 2.27 10.58
CA LEU A 74 -11.98 2.13 9.22
C LEU A 74 -11.75 3.39 8.39
N VAL A 75 -11.99 4.57 8.97
CA VAL A 75 -11.73 5.86 8.32
C VAL A 75 -10.24 6.02 8.02
N GLY A 76 -9.36 5.66 8.96
CA GLY A 76 -7.92 5.66 8.75
C GLY A 76 -7.49 4.78 7.57
N LEU A 77 -8.02 3.55 7.49
CA LEU A 77 -7.74 2.66 6.36
C LEU A 77 -8.29 3.24 5.05
N LEU A 78 -9.51 3.78 5.08
CA LEU A 78 -10.14 4.38 3.90
C LEU A 78 -9.31 5.54 3.34
N ILE A 79 -8.75 6.37 4.21
CA ILE A 79 -7.86 7.47 3.81
C ILE A 79 -6.58 6.92 3.16
N VAL A 80 -5.97 5.89 3.73
CA VAL A 80 -4.77 5.25 3.15
C VAL A 80 -5.08 4.64 1.78
N ALA A 81 -6.17 3.87 1.66
CA ALA A 81 -6.61 3.30 0.40
C ALA A 81 -6.94 4.40 -0.64
N GLY A 82 -7.66 5.44 -0.22
CA GLY A 82 -7.99 6.60 -1.03
C GLY A 82 -6.74 7.34 -1.52
N SER A 83 -5.73 7.50 -0.67
CA SER A 83 -4.46 8.12 -1.06
C SER A 83 -3.76 7.34 -2.16
N VAL A 84 -3.77 6.00 -2.11
CA VAL A 84 -3.17 5.16 -3.16
C VAL A 84 -3.97 5.26 -4.45
N MET A 85 -5.30 5.29 -4.38
CA MET A 85 -6.15 5.49 -5.56
C MET A 85 -5.93 6.87 -6.21
N LEU A 86 -5.83 7.92 -5.40
CA LEU A 86 -5.50 9.26 -5.89
C LEU A 86 -4.10 9.30 -6.52
N ALA A 87 -3.10 8.69 -5.89
CA ALA A 87 -1.75 8.58 -6.46
C ALA A 87 -1.76 7.83 -7.80
N ALA A 88 -2.55 6.77 -7.94
CA ALA A 88 -2.71 6.03 -9.19
C ALA A 88 -3.42 6.87 -10.26
N LEU A 89 -4.45 7.66 -9.88
CA LEU A 89 -5.15 8.57 -10.78
C LEU A 89 -4.21 9.66 -11.31
N PHE A 90 -3.43 10.29 -10.43
CA PHE A 90 -2.43 11.27 -10.85
C PHE A 90 -1.32 10.63 -11.69
N GLY A 91 -0.89 9.41 -11.35
CA GLY A 91 0.05 8.63 -12.16
C GLY A 91 -0.45 8.41 -13.58
N TRP A 92 -1.72 8.03 -13.73
CA TRP A 92 -2.35 7.84 -15.04
C TRP A 92 -2.46 9.14 -15.84
N ILE A 93 -2.87 10.25 -15.20
CA ILE A 93 -3.01 11.55 -15.87
C ILE A 93 -1.65 12.11 -16.34
N LEU A 94 -0.61 11.99 -15.50
CA LEU A 94 0.69 12.60 -15.76
C LEU A 94 1.61 11.75 -16.63
N PHE A 95 1.53 10.41 -16.49
CA PHE A 95 2.47 9.48 -17.11
C PHE A 95 1.80 8.42 -18.00
N GLY A 96 0.46 8.42 -18.11
CA GLY A 96 -0.29 7.40 -18.87
C GLY A 96 -0.28 6.00 -18.24
N ASP A 97 0.38 5.82 -17.09
CA ASP A 97 0.54 4.54 -16.39
C ASP A 97 0.13 4.69 -14.92
N THR A 98 -0.89 3.94 -14.51
CA THR A 98 -1.41 3.87 -13.13
C THR A 98 -0.36 3.35 -12.13
N SER A 99 0.67 2.69 -12.63
CA SER A 99 1.77 2.10 -11.85
C SER A 99 3.00 3.00 -11.80
N ALA A 100 3.01 4.15 -12.48
CA ALA A 100 4.18 5.03 -12.54
C ALA A 100 4.69 5.46 -11.15
N ILE A 101 3.80 5.57 -10.16
CA ILE A 101 4.16 5.96 -8.79
C ILE A 101 4.57 4.75 -7.91
N LEU A 102 4.15 3.53 -8.27
CA LEU A 102 4.40 2.31 -7.49
C LEU A 102 5.53 1.42 -8.08
N SER A 103 5.80 1.61 -9.37
CA SER A 103 6.82 0.98 -10.22
C SER A 103 7.08 1.86 -11.46
N PRO A 104 7.73 3.04 -11.30
CA PRO A 104 8.06 3.90 -12.43
C PRO A 104 8.94 3.15 -13.44
N LYS A 105 8.42 2.99 -14.66
CA LYS A 105 9.17 2.45 -15.79
C LYS A 105 9.63 3.63 -16.63
N ILE A 106 10.93 3.88 -16.66
CA ILE A 106 11.50 4.83 -17.60
C ILE A 106 11.59 4.13 -18.96
N TYR A 107 10.90 4.67 -19.95
CA TYR A 107 11.06 4.29 -21.34
C TYR A 107 12.39 4.84 -21.83
N THR A 108 13.40 3.97 -21.92
CA THR A 108 14.62 4.30 -22.69
C THR A 108 14.29 4.18 -24.18
N PRO A 109 14.88 5.03 -25.05
CA PRO A 109 14.88 4.79 -26.49
C PRO A 109 15.47 3.41 -26.85
#